data_AF-A0A6L8GIB4-F1
#
_entry.id   AF-A0A6L8GIB4-F1
#
_cell.length_a   1.000
_cell.length_b   1.000
_cell.length_c   1.000
_cell.angle_alpha   90.00
_cell.angle_beta   90.00
_cell.angle_gamma   90.00
#
_symmetry.space_group_name_H-M   'P 1'
#
loop_
_entity.id
_entity.type
_entity.pdbx_description
1 polymer ?
#
loop_
_entity_poly.entity_id
_entity_poly.type
_entity_poly.pdbx_seq_one_letter_code
_entity_poly.pdbx_strand_id
1 'polypeptide(L)'
;NQLIQKKLADMQTEIAIGLQACLQLGRLMDDGRCAPEMISMLKRNSTLKARDIIRDARDMHGGNGIMDEYHVMRHMMNMETVTTYEGTHDIHALILGRAQTGLQAFT
;
A
#
# COMPACT_ATOMS: atom_id res chain seq x y z
N ASN A 1 -13.50 15.23 17.87
CA ASN A 1 -12.04 15.23 18.14
C ASN A 1 -11.33 15.44 16.79
N GLN A 2 -10.61 16.55 16.61
CA GLN A 2 -9.99 16.92 15.32
C GLN A 2 -8.92 15.92 14.86
N LEU A 3 -8.18 15.32 15.79
CA LEU A 3 -7.12 14.36 15.47
C LEU A 3 -7.68 13.05 14.87
N ILE A 4 -8.84 12.60 15.36
CA ILE A 4 -9.54 11.44 14.78
C ILE A 4 -10.05 11.75 13.37
N GLN A 5 -10.60 12.95 13.14
CA GLN A 5 -11.06 13.34 11.81
C GLN A 5 -9.91 13.41 10.80
N LYS A 6 -8.74 13.91 11.21
CA LYS A 6 -7.54 13.91 10.36
C LYS A 6 -7.19 12.49 9.92
N LYS A 7 -7.09 11.53 10.86
CA LYS A 7 -6.78 10.13 10.53
C LYS A 7 -7.79 9.55 9.53
N LEU A 8 -9.08 9.75 9.75
CA LEU A 8 -10.13 9.27 8.85
C LEU A 8 -10.02 9.90 7.44
N ALA A 9 -9.71 11.19 7.36
CA ALA A 9 -9.53 11.89 6.07
C ALA A 9 -8.30 11.38 5.31
N ASP A 10 -7.19 11.13 6.01
CA ASP A 10 -5.97 10.56 5.42
C ASP A 10 -6.24 9.15 4.87
N MET A 11 -6.92 8.29 5.66
CA MET A 11 -7.31 6.94 5.21
C MET A 11 -8.18 6.98 3.95
N GLN A 12 -9.22 7.82 3.95
CA GLN A 12 -10.14 7.96 2.81
C GLN A 12 -9.39 8.40 1.54
N THR A 13 -8.50 9.38 1.68
CA THR A 13 -7.76 9.95 0.56
C THR A 13 -6.88 8.91 -0.12
N GLU A 14 -6.08 8.19 0.68
CA GLU A 14 -5.12 7.20 0.16
C GLU A 14 -5.83 5.97 -0.44
N ILE A 15 -6.94 5.52 0.17
CA ILE A 15 -7.76 4.44 -0.38
C ILE A 15 -8.36 4.84 -1.73
N ALA A 16 -8.93 6.05 -1.82
CA ALA A 16 -9.55 6.53 -3.05
C ALA A 16 -8.54 6.63 -4.21
N ILE A 17 -7.36 7.18 -3.94
CA ILE A 17 -6.25 7.26 -4.92
C ILE A 17 -5.83 5.86 -5.36
N GLY A 18 -5.60 4.95 -4.41
CA GLY A 18 -5.18 3.57 -4.69
C GLY A 18 -6.20 2.81 -5.54
N LEU A 19 -7.49 2.90 -5.21
CA LEU A 19 -8.56 2.22 -5.95
C LEU A 19 -8.67 2.72 -7.40
N GLN A 20 -8.57 4.03 -7.63
CA GLN A 20 -8.61 4.58 -8.99
C GLN A 20 -7.37 4.18 -9.80
N ALA A 21 -6.18 4.16 -9.17
CA ALA A 21 -4.97 3.69 -9.82
C ALA A 21 -5.09 2.21 -10.21
N CYS A 22 -5.55 1.34 -9.30
CA CYS A 22 -5.75 -0.09 -9.58
C CYS A 22 -6.79 -0.33 -10.67
N LEU A 23 -7.89 0.44 -10.69
CA LEU A 23 -8.89 0.36 -11.75
C LEU A 23 -8.29 0.70 -13.11
N GLN A 24 -7.50 1.77 -13.19
CA GLN A 24 -6.83 2.16 -14.43
C GLN A 24 -5.80 1.12 -14.87
N LEU A 25 -5.04 0.54 -13.93
CA LEU A 25 -4.11 -0.53 -14.23
C LEU A 25 -4.84 -1.76 -14.79
N GLY A 26 -5.95 -2.17 -14.18
CA GLY A 26 -6.77 -3.28 -14.67
C GLY A 26 -7.24 -3.06 -16.11
N ARG A 27 -7.72 -1.86 -16.43
CA ARG A 27 -8.09 -1.49 -17.82
C ARG A 27 -6.90 -1.58 -18.78
N LEU A 28 -5.73 -1.10 -18.37
CA LEU A 28 -4.51 -1.21 -19.18
C LEU A 28 -4.05 -2.66 -19.35
N MET A 29 -4.29 -3.53 -18.37
CA MET A 29 -4.01 -4.96 -18.47
C MET A 29 -4.92 -5.61 -19.51
N ASP A 30 -6.22 -5.32 -19.47
CA ASP A 30 -7.20 -5.83 -20.44
C ASP A 30 -6.89 -5.36 -21.87
N ASP A 31 -6.41 -4.11 -22.02
CA ASP A 31 -5.99 -3.54 -23.30
C ASP A 31 -4.60 -4.06 -23.79
N GLY A 32 -3.91 -4.90 -23.01
CA GLY A 32 -2.55 -5.37 -23.34
C GLY A 32 -1.47 -4.29 -23.27
N ARG A 33 -1.74 -3.19 -22.56
CA ARG A 33 -0.87 -1.99 -22.43
C ARG A 33 -0.21 -1.86 -21.07
N CYS A 34 -0.37 -2.85 -20.19
CA CYS A 34 0.21 -2.84 -18.86
C CYS A 34 1.73 -3.13 -18.90
N ALA A 35 2.53 -2.11 -18.64
CA ALA A 35 3.96 -2.29 -18.42
C ALA A 35 4.26 -2.84 -17.00
N PRO A 36 5.23 -3.76 -16.82
CA PRO A 36 5.57 -4.33 -15.51
C PRO A 36 5.89 -3.29 -14.41
N GLU A 37 6.44 -2.15 -14.79
CA GLU A 37 6.75 -1.03 -13.91
C GLU A 37 5.48 -0.43 -13.27
N MET A 38 4.35 -0.44 -13.99
CA MET A 38 3.08 0.04 -13.45
C MET A 38 2.58 -0.83 -12.30
N ILE A 39 2.73 -2.16 -12.42
CA ILE A 39 2.42 -3.10 -11.34
C ILE A 39 3.33 -2.83 -10.14
N SER A 40 4.64 -2.64 -10.38
CA SER A 40 5.59 -2.35 -9.31
C SER A 40 5.26 -1.07 -8.55
N MET A 41 4.86 -0.02 -9.27
CA MET A 41 4.42 1.24 -8.68
C MET A 41 3.21 1.07 -7.77
N LEU A 42 2.18 0.39 -8.26
CA LEU A 42 0.90 0.26 -7.55
C LEU A 42 0.98 -0.74 -6.39
N LYS A 43 1.70 -1.86 -6.54
CA LYS A 43 1.97 -2.80 -5.44
C LYS A 43 2.68 -2.07 -4.32
N ARG A 44 3.82 -1.42 -4.61
CA ARG A 44 4.59 -0.66 -3.64
C ARG A 44 3.74 0.37 -2.90
N ASN A 45 3.00 1.20 -3.64
CA ASN A 45 2.19 2.26 -3.04
C ASN A 45 1.06 1.69 -2.18
N SER A 46 0.24 0.79 -2.73
CA SER A 46 -0.95 0.28 -2.05
C SER A 46 -0.60 -0.49 -0.79
N THR A 47 0.46 -1.31 -0.83
CA THR A 47 0.87 -2.06 0.37
C THR A 47 1.44 -1.16 1.46
N LEU A 48 2.19 -0.10 1.09
CA LEU A 48 2.72 0.86 2.06
C LEU A 48 1.58 1.65 2.72
N LYS A 49 0.68 2.21 1.91
CA LYS A 49 -0.45 2.99 2.42
C LYS A 49 -1.41 2.15 3.25
N ALA A 50 -1.70 0.91 2.83
CA ALA A 50 -2.51 0.00 3.63
C ALA A 50 -1.88 -0.32 5.00
N ARG A 51 -0.56 -0.48 5.06
CA ARG A 51 0.17 -0.68 6.33
C ARG A 51 0.07 0.54 7.24
N ASP A 52 0.20 1.75 6.69
CA ASP A 52 0.11 2.97 7.49
C ASP A 52 -1.34 3.18 8.01
N ILE A 53 -2.34 2.95 7.15
CA ILE A 53 -3.76 2.99 7.51
C ILE A 53 -4.10 2.02 8.63
N ILE A 54 -3.64 0.77 8.55
CA ILE A 54 -4.00 -0.23 9.57
C ILE A 54 -3.32 0.05 10.91
N ARG A 55 -2.12 0.65 10.91
CA ARG A 55 -1.46 1.14 12.13
C ARG A 55 -2.27 2.26 12.77
N ASP A 56 -2.70 3.24 11.99
CA ASP A 56 -3.55 4.33 12.49
C ASP A 56 -4.87 3.82 13.03
N ALA A 57 -5.50 2.86 12.33
CA ALA A 57 -6.74 2.23 12.77
C ALA A 57 -6.54 1.48 14.10
N ARG A 58 -5.44 0.72 14.25
CA ARG A 58 -5.13 0.03 15.50
C ARG A 58 -4.99 1.03 16.65
N ASP A 59 -4.25 2.11 16.44
CA ASP A 59 -4.03 3.11 17.48
C ASP A 59 -5.31 3.84 17.87
N MET A 60 -6.22 4.07 16.92
CA MET A 60 -7.54 4.65 17.18
C MET A 60 -8.41 3.77 18.09
N HIS A 61 -8.20 2.45 18.11
CA HIS A 61 -8.90 1.52 19.00
C HIS A 61 -8.27 1.39 20.39
N GLY A 62 -7.10 2.01 20.62
CA GLY A 62 -6.40 1.95 21.90
C GLY A 62 -6.16 0.51 22.38
N GLY A 63 -6.50 0.22 23.64
CA GLY A 63 -6.37 -1.12 24.22
C GLY A 63 -7.23 -2.19 23.54
N ASN A 64 -8.34 -1.81 22.91
CA ASN A 64 -9.15 -2.76 22.13
C ASN A 64 -8.48 -3.11 20.79
N GLY A 65 -7.58 -2.26 20.30
CA GLY A 65 -6.89 -2.46 19.04
C GLY A 65 -5.89 -3.62 19.02
N ILE A 66 -5.52 -4.17 20.19
CA ILE A 66 -4.68 -5.39 20.28
C ILE A 66 -5.49 -6.67 20.40
N MET A 67 -6.80 -6.55 20.66
CA MET A 67 -7.69 -7.68 20.86
C MET A 67 -8.13 -8.24 19.50
N ASP A 68 -8.21 -9.57 19.39
CA ASP A 68 -8.56 -10.21 18.12
C ASP A 68 -10.03 -9.94 17.71
N GLU A 69 -10.90 -9.69 18.69
CA GLU A 69 -12.32 -9.37 18.51
C GLU A 69 -12.57 -8.11 17.67
N TYR A 70 -11.59 -7.19 17.61
CA TYR A 70 -11.69 -5.96 16.81
C TYR A 70 -10.99 -6.08 15.45
N HIS A 71 -10.35 -7.23 15.17
CA HIS A 71 -9.73 -7.63 13.90
C HIS A 71 -8.62 -6.74 13.33
N VAL A 72 -8.46 -5.51 13.84
CA VAL A 72 -7.48 -4.54 13.33
C VAL A 72 -6.05 -5.03 13.54
N MET A 73 -5.77 -5.69 14.67
CA MET A 73 -4.47 -6.32 14.93
C MET A 73 -4.18 -7.45 13.93
N ARG A 74 -5.17 -8.29 13.63
CA ARG A 74 -5.04 -9.38 12.66
C ARG A 74 -4.66 -8.84 11.29
N HIS A 75 -5.36 -7.81 10.81
CA HIS A 75 -5.04 -7.16 9.54
C HIS A 75 -3.67 -6.46 9.57
N MET A 76 -3.28 -5.84 10.69
CA MET A 76 -1.95 -5.25 10.85
C MET A 76 -0.85 -6.30 10.69
N MET A 77 -1.00 -7.46 11.34
CA MET A 77 -0.05 -8.58 11.20
C MET A 77 -0.01 -9.11 9.77
N ASN A 78 -1.15 -9.27 9.10
CA ASN A 78 -1.19 -9.73 7.71
C ASN A 78 -0.46 -8.76 6.77
N MET A 79 -0.58 -7.44 6.99
CA MET A 79 0.07 -6.44 6.15
C MET A 79 1.60 -6.48 6.21
N GLU A 80 2.20 -6.86 7.34
CA GLU A 80 3.66 -7.03 7.43
C GLU A 80 4.15 -8.12 6.45
N THR A 81 3.40 -9.22 6.31
CA THR A 81 3.67 -10.23 5.28
C THR A 81 3.45 -9.68 3.87
N VAL A 82 2.31 -9.01 3.61
CA VAL A 82 1.99 -8.47 2.27
C VAL A 82 3.01 -7.45 1.76
N THR A 83 3.62 -6.69 2.66
CA THR A 83 4.67 -5.73 2.27
C THR A 83 6.01 -6.39 1.90
N THR A 84 6.22 -7.65 2.28
CA THR A 84 7.51 -8.35 2.13
C THR A 84 7.51 -9.39 1.00
N TYR A 85 6.42 -10.16 0.83
CA TYR A 85 6.34 -11.12 -0.27
C TYR A 85 6.11 -10.43 -1.64
N GLU A 86 6.44 -11.13 -2.73
CA GLU A 86 6.28 -10.65 -4.13
C GLU A 86 7.02 -9.33 -4.44
N GLY A 87 8.20 -9.16 -3.85
CA GLY A 87 9.02 -7.96 -4.02
C GLY A 87 8.84 -6.99 -2.87
N THR A 88 9.92 -6.70 -2.15
CA THR A 88 9.88 -5.73 -1.06
C THR A 88 9.62 -4.33 -1.61
N HIS A 89 9.19 -3.44 -0.72
CA HIS A 89 9.04 -2.01 -1.04
C HIS A 89 10.27 -1.41 -1.74
N ASP A 90 11.47 -1.79 -1.30
CA ASP A 90 12.73 -1.25 -1.81
C ASP A 90 13.11 -1.87 -3.16
N ILE A 91 12.84 -3.16 -3.36
CA ILE A 91 13.02 -3.81 -4.67
C ILE A 91 12.15 -3.13 -5.73
N HIS A 92 10.88 -2.85 -5.44
CA HIS A 92 10.04 -2.10 -6.38
C HIS A 92 10.54 -0.66 -6.60
N ALA A 93 11.09 0.00 -5.59
CA ALA A 93 11.70 1.31 -5.77
C ALA A 93 12.89 1.27 -6.74
N LEU A 94 13.74 0.25 -6.64
CA LEU A 94 14.87 0.04 -7.55
C LEU A 94 14.42 -0.33 -8.98
N ILE A 95 13.34 -1.09 -9.14
CA ILE A 95 12.72 -1.34 -10.47
C ILE A 95 12.31 -0.02 -11.13
N LEU A 96 11.61 0.84 -10.38
CA LEU A 96 11.18 2.15 -10.88
C LEU A 96 12.37 3.07 -11.15
N GLY A 97 13.38 3.08 -10.28
CA GLY A 97 14.60 3.86 -10.47
C GLY A 97 15.35 3.45 -11.75
N ARG A 98 15.48 2.14 -12.00
CA ARG A 98 16.04 1.63 -13.25
C ARG A 98 15.21 2.05 -14.47
N ALA A 99 13.88 2.00 -14.38
CA ALA A 99 13.01 2.42 -15.48
C ALA A 99 13.12 3.93 -15.80
N GLN A 100 13.36 4.77 -14.79
CA GLN A 100 13.54 6.21 -14.96
C GLN A 100 14.92 6.58 -15.51
N THR A 101 15.96 5.90 -15.04
CA THR A 101 17.36 6.30 -15.31
C THR A 101 18.06 5.46 -16.37
N GLY A 102 17.54 4.27 -16.68
CA GLY A 102 18.23 3.24 -17.46
C GLY A 102 19.40 2.59 -16.71
N LEU A 103 19.67 3.00 -15.47
CA LEU A 103 20.81 2.52 -14.68
C LEU A 103 20.37 1.51 -13.63
N GLN A 104 21.15 0.44 -13.51
CA GLN A 104 20.88 -0.63 -12.57
C GLN A 104 21.56 -0.33 -11.21
N ALA A 105 20.82 -0.46 -10.09
CA ALA A 105 21.30 -0.35 -8.70
C ALA A 105 20.85 -1.50 -7.73
N PHE A 106 20.72 -2.73 -8.24
CA PHE A 106 20.59 -4.00 -7.49
C PHE A 106 22.01 -4.56 -7.34
N THR A 107 22.64 -4.41 -6.18
CA THR A 107 23.92 -5.07 -5.84
C THR A 107 24.03 -5.25 -4.35
#